data_AF-A0A2N5ZJ47-F1
#
_entry.id   AF-A0A2N5ZJ47-F1
#
_cell.length_a   1.000
_cell.length_b   1.000
_cell.length_c   1.000
_cell.angle_alpha   90.00
_cell.angle_beta   90.00
_cell.angle_gamma   90.00
#
_symmetry.space_group_name_H-M   'P 1'
#
loop_
_entity.id
_entity.type
_entity.pdbx_description
1 polymer ?
#
loop_
_entity_poly.entity_id
_entity_poly.type
_entity_poly.pdbx_seq_one_letter_code
_entity_poly.pdbx_strand_id
1 'polypeptide(L)'
;GELAYLTKRVDRDSKGKLHMEDFCQLSERLTEDKYKASMEQVGKLTLQYSSNPLLDALTFFEVTVFSFLTGNADMHLKNFSLLDYRNGMTGLSPAYDMLSTRLVIPEKEDNEEMALTLNGRKRNFKLNDFYVFGERLKLTEKQVQNSLNKFSKQLDKVLNFVDFSFLSADFKESYKELIQKRAERLKF
;
A
#
# COMPACT_ATOMS: atom_id res chain seq x y z
N GLY A 1 -7.85 21.90 -23.99
CA GLY A 1 -7.42 20.51 -23.75
C GLY A 1 -7.38 20.28 -22.26
N GLU A 2 -7.66 19.07 -21.79
CA GLU A 2 -7.67 18.71 -20.36
C GLU A 2 -6.42 17.91 -20.01
N LEU A 3 -5.98 17.98 -18.75
CA LEU A 3 -4.88 17.16 -18.25
C LEU A 3 -5.37 15.72 -18.03
N ALA A 4 -4.53 14.75 -18.42
CA ALA A 4 -4.81 13.32 -18.24
C ALA A 4 -3.61 12.62 -17.62
N TYR A 5 -3.88 11.64 -16.73
CA TYR A 5 -2.87 10.77 -16.16
C TYR A 5 -2.84 9.43 -16.90
N LEU A 6 -1.71 9.11 -17.52
CA LEU A 6 -1.52 7.91 -18.32
C LEU A 6 -0.63 6.92 -17.54
N THR A 7 -1.12 5.71 -17.30
CA THR A 7 -0.37 4.66 -16.63
C THR A 7 -0.19 3.44 -17.54
N LYS A 8 0.96 2.77 -17.42
CA LYS A 8 1.23 1.51 -18.10
C LYS A 8 0.46 0.39 -17.39
N ARG A 9 -0.32 -0.38 -18.14
CA ARG A 9 -1.04 -1.54 -17.60
C ARG A 9 -0.07 -2.62 -17.11
N VAL A 10 -0.28 -3.09 -15.88
CA VAL A 10 0.53 -4.13 -15.24
C VAL A 10 0.20 -5.55 -15.72
N ASP A 11 -1.03 -5.76 -16.22
CA ASP A 11 -1.51 -7.04 -16.76
C ASP A 11 -1.22 -7.21 -18.26
N ARG A 12 -0.18 -6.54 -18.76
CA ARG A 12 0.25 -6.57 -20.15
C ARG A 12 1.76 -6.72 -20.25
N ASP A 13 2.19 -7.70 -21.03
CA ASP A 13 3.58 -7.87 -21.45
C ASP A 13 3.71 -7.75 -22.98
N SER A 14 4.92 -7.91 -23.52
CA SER A 14 5.16 -7.90 -24.97
C SER A 14 4.45 -9.04 -25.72
N LYS A 15 3.95 -10.04 -25.01
CA LYS A 15 3.25 -11.21 -25.56
C LYS A 15 1.72 -11.10 -25.40
N GLY A 16 1.20 -10.06 -24.76
CA GLY A 16 -0.23 -9.78 -24.65
C GLY A 16 -0.73 -9.70 -23.21
N LYS A 17 -1.95 -10.21 -22.96
CA LYS A 17 -2.63 -10.12 -21.66
C LYS A 17 -2.12 -11.17 -20.68
N LEU A 18 -1.96 -10.77 -19.43
CA LEU A 18 -1.73 -11.66 -18.28
C LEU A 18 -3.03 -11.76 -17.48
N HIS A 19 -3.28 -12.92 -16.85
CA HIS A 19 -4.41 -13.07 -15.95
C HIS A 19 -4.13 -12.32 -14.65
N MET A 20 -5.14 -11.63 -14.15
CA MET A 20 -5.03 -10.77 -12.97
C MET A 20 -6.35 -10.83 -12.21
N GLU A 21 -6.29 -11.11 -10.93
CA GLU A 21 -7.45 -11.15 -10.04
C GLU A 21 -7.25 -10.20 -8.87
N ASP A 22 -8.25 -9.37 -8.58
CA ASP A 22 -8.23 -8.50 -7.41
C ASP A 22 -8.61 -9.24 -6.12
N PHE A 23 -8.25 -8.69 -4.97
CA PHE A 23 -8.49 -9.37 -3.70
C PHE A 23 -9.97 -9.35 -3.28
N CYS A 24 -10.83 -8.58 -3.95
CA CYS A 24 -12.28 -8.68 -3.76
C CYS A 24 -12.78 -9.99 -4.39
N GLN A 25 -12.30 -10.33 -5.59
CA GLN A 25 -12.59 -11.60 -6.26
C GLN A 25 -11.99 -12.78 -5.48
N LEU A 26 -10.71 -12.71 -5.09
CA LEU A 26 -10.03 -13.79 -4.35
C LEU A 26 -10.62 -14.05 -2.96
N SER A 27 -11.34 -13.08 -2.39
CA SER A 27 -12.06 -13.24 -1.12
C SER A 27 -13.54 -13.57 -1.29
N GLU A 28 -13.99 -13.83 -2.53
CA GLU A 28 -15.38 -14.14 -2.88
C GLU A 28 -16.37 -13.07 -2.41
N ARG A 29 -15.93 -11.80 -2.41
CA ARG A 29 -16.75 -10.65 -1.97
C ARG A 29 -17.32 -9.90 -3.15
N LEU A 30 -18.52 -9.35 -2.94
CA LEU A 30 -19.11 -8.38 -3.86
C LEU A 30 -18.31 -7.07 -3.84
N THR A 31 -18.32 -6.34 -4.97
CA THR A 31 -17.58 -5.06 -5.08
C THR A 31 -18.04 -4.02 -4.04
N GLU A 32 -19.30 -4.08 -3.61
CA GLU A 32 -19.86 -3.23 -2.54
C GLU A 32 -19.18 -3.46 -1.18
N ASP A 33 -18.60 -4.64 -0.98
CA ASP A 33 -17.89 -5.04 0.23
C ASP A 33 -16.37 -4.81 0.14
N LYS A 34 -15.88 -4.05 -0.85
CA LYS A 34 -14.44 -3.81 -1.08
C LYS A 34 -13.72 -3.23 0.15
N TYR A 35 -14.43 -2.51 1.03
CA TYR A 35 -13.91 -1.95 2.29
C TYR A 35 -14.08 -2.87 3.50
N LYS A 36 -14.87 -3.94 3.40
CA LYS A 36 -15.22 -4.83 4.52
C LYS A 36 -14.20 -5.96 4.68
N ALA A 37 -12.94 -5.59 4.91
CA ALA A 37 -11.85 -6.53 5.15
C ALA A 37 -10.73 -5.92 6.01
N SER A 38 -9.65 -6.67 6.17
CA SER A 38 -8.46 -6.24 6.89
C SER A 38 -7.20 -6.47 6.05
N MET A 39 -6.14 -5.73 6.36
CA MET A 39 -4.83 -5.93 5.76
C MET A 39 -4.29 -7.33 6.04
N GLU A 40 -4.63 -7.92 7.20
CA GLU A 40 -4.31 -9.32 7.51
C GLU A 40 -5.06 -10.31 6.61
N GLN A 41 -6.31 -10.02 6.22
CA GLN A 41 -7.04 -10.86 5.27
C GLN A 41 -6.34 -10.84 3.90
N VAL A 42 -5.93 -9.66 3.42
CA VAL A 42 -5.13 -9.54 2.19
C VAL A 42 -3.82 -10.33 2.34
N GLY A 43 -3.08 -10.11 3.43
CA GLY A 43 -1.86 -10.85 3.72
C GLY A 43 -2.02 -12.37 3.73
N LYS A 44 -3.10 -12.88 4.31
CA LYS A 44 -3.43 -14.31 4.34
C LYS A 44 -3.67 -14.86 2.93
N LEU A 45 -4.42 -14.14 2.10
CA LEU A 45 -4.68 -14.55 0.72
C LEU A 45 -3.40 -14.50 -0.14
N THR A 46 -2.53 -13.51 0.09
CA THR A 46 -1.20 -13.46 -0.54
C THR A 46 -0.38 -14.69 -0.18
N LEU A 47 -0.33 -15.05 1.11
CA LEU A 47 0.40 -16.23 1.57
C LEU A 47 -0.18 -17.55 1.02
N GLN A 48 -1.49 -17.59 0.77
CA GLN A 48 -2.20 -18.76 0.29
C GLN A 48 -2.01 -19.00 -1.22
N TYR A 49 -2.05 -17.96 -2.03
CA TYR A 49 -2.13 -18.07 -3.49
C TYR A 49 -0.86 -17.67 -4.24
N SER A 50 0.09 -16.99 -3.59
CA SER A 50 1.38 -16.67 -4.23
C SER A 50 2.26 -17.91 -4.37
N SER A 51 2.97 -18.01 -5.50
CA SER A 51 4.05 -18.98 -5.71
C SER A 51 5.30 -18.68 -4.87
N ASN A 52 5.48 -17.42 -4.42
CA ASN A 52 6.55 -17.00 -3.51
C ASN A 52 5.98 -16.27 -2.27
N PRO A 53 5.25 -16.96 -1.37
CA PRO A 53 4.46 -16.35 -0.30
C PRO A 53 5.19 -15.30 0.53
N LEU A 54 6.40 -15.62 1.01
CA LEU A 54 7.13 -14.74 1.93
C LEU A 54 7.72 -13.50 1.24
N LEU A 55 8.06 -13.61 -0.05
CA LEU A 55 8.56 -12.48 -0.84
C LEU A 55 7.41 -11.49 -1.12
N ASP A 56 6.25 -12.02 -1.48
CA ASP A 56 5.07 -11.20 -1.75
C ASP A 56 4.47 -10.64 -0.46
N ALA A 57 4.53 -11.37 0.66
CA ALA A 57 4.16 -10.86 1.97
C ALA A 57 5.06 -9.69 2.41
N LEU A 58 6.38 -9.78 2.16
CA LEU A 58 7.30 -8.67 2.42
C LEU A 58 6.99 -7.47 1.52
N THR A 59 6.71 -7.70 0.23
CA THR A 59 6.33 -6.64 -0.71
C THR A 59 5.01 -5.98 -0.28
N PHE A 60 4.01 -6.76 0.11
CA PHE A 60 2.73 -6.27 0.62
C PHE A 60 2.90 -5.48 1.92
N PHE A 61 3.79 -5.92 2.82
CA PHE A 61 4.18 -5.15 4.00
C PHE A 61 4.77 -3.78 3.62
N GLU A 62 5.71 -3.75 2.67
CA GLU A 62 6.30 -2.50 2.17
C GLU A 62 5.23 -1.56 1.56
N VAL A 63 4.30 -2.09 0.75
CA VAL A 63 3.19 -1.30 0.19
C VAL A 63 2.27 -0.76 1.28
N THR A 64 2.02 -1.53 2.34
CA THR A 64 1.22 -1.11 3.49
C THR A 64 1.89 0.05 4.24
N VAL A 65 3.19 -0.05 4.53
CA VAL A 65 3.97 1.01 5.16
C VAL A 65 4.00 2.26 4.27
N PHE A 66 4.21 2.10 2.97
CA PHE A 66 4.19 3.22 2.03
C PHE A 66 2.83 3.91 1.98
N SER A 67 1.73 3.15 1.91
CA SER A 67 0.36 3.68 1.90
C SER A 67 0.05 4.47 3.17
N PHE A 68 0.52 3.96 4.31
CA PHE A 68 0.47 4.70 5.56
C PHE A 68 1.27 6.01 5.46
N LEU A 69 2.57 5.97 5.19
CA LEU A 69 3.42 7.17 5.18
C LEU A 69 2.89 8.25 4.22
N THR A 70 2.40 7.84 3.06
CA THR A 70 1.93 8.74 2.01
C THR A 70 0.48 9.16 2.17
N GLY A 71 -0.27 8.67 3.17
CA GLY A 71 -1.65 9.10 3.37
C GLY A 71 -2.64 8.53 2.35
N ASN A 72 -2.38 7.35 1.79
CA ASN A 72 -3.36 6.66 0.96
C ASN A 72 -4.37 5.92 1.85
N ALA A 73 -5.48 6.59 2.14
CA ALA A 73 -6.56 6.06 2.95
C ALA A 73 -7.64 5.31 2.13
N ASP A 74 -7.46 5.14 0.81
CA ASP A 74 -8.44 4.45 -0.07
C ASP A 74 -7.93 3.09 -0.60
N MET A 75 -6.81 2.56 -0.05
CA MET A 75 -6.31 1.22 -0.39
C MET A 75 -7.25 0.11 0.10
N HIS A 76 -8.22 -0.27 -0.72
CA HIS A 76 -9.21 -1.31 -0.45
C HIS A 76 -8.91 -2.60 -1.23
N LEU A 77 -9.76 -3.63 -1.10
CA LEU A 77 -9.50 -4.96 -1.70
C LEU A 77 -9.21 -4.93 -3.21
N LYS A 78 -9.80 -3.98 -3.94
CA LYS A 78 -9.60 -3.86 -5.40
C LYS A 78 -8.30 -3.16 -5.81
N ASN A 79 -7.49 -2.68 -4.88
CA ASN A 79 -6.16 -2.08 -5.15
C ASN A 79 -5.03 -3.09 -4.98
N PHE A 80 -5.36 -4.31 -4.57
CA PHE A 80 -4.43 -5.42 -4.48
C PHE A 80 -4.84 -6.48 -5.49
N SER A 81 -3.87 -7.11 -6.14
CA SER A 81 -4.13 -8.19 -7.09
C SER A 81 -3.01 -9.20 -7.14
N LEU A 82 -3.34 -10.41 -7.55
CA LEU A 82 -2.38 -11.41 -7.98
C LEU A 82 -2.35 -11.46 -9.51
N LEU A 83 -1.17 -11.72 -10.05
CA LEU A 83 -0.89 -11.81 -11.47
C LEU A 83 -0.32 -13.18 -11.81
N ASP A 84 -0.84 -13.82 -12.85
CA ASP A 84 -0.26 -15.04 -13.39
C ASP A 84 0.78 -14.70 -14.46
N TYR A 85 2.04 -14.97 -14.13
CA TYR A 85 3.18 -14.76 -15.00
C TYR A 85 3.33 -15.91 -16.01
N ARG A 86 3.93 -15.62 -17.17
CA ARG A 86 4.12 -16.59 -18.26
C ARG A 86 4.94 -17.83 -17.89
N ASN A 87 5.74 -17.76 -16.84
CA ASN A 87 6.51 -18.88 -16.31
C ASN A 87 5.67 -19.81 -15.40
N GLY A 88 4.36 -19.60 -15.32
CA GLY A 88 3.45 -20.41 -14.50
C GLY A 88 3.43 -20.01 -13.03
N MET A 89 4.12 -18.93 -12.64
CA MET A 89 4.09 -18.42 -11.27
C MET A 89 2.95 -17.42 -11.10
N THR A 90 2.29 -17.47 -9.96
CA THR A 90 1.34 -16.44 -9.51
C THR A 90 2.02 -15.59 -8.44
N GLY A 91 1.89 -14.27 -8.51
CA GLY A 91 2.45 -13.40 -7.47
C GLY A 91 1.77 -12.04 -7.40
N LEU A 92 2.07 -11.28 -6.36
CA LEU A 92 1.52 -9.94 -6.16
C LEU A 92 1.83 -9.06 -7.36
N SER A 93 0.82 -8.37 -7.89
CA SER A 93 1.02 -7.41 -8.97
C SER A 93 1.86 -6.23 -8.48
N PRO A 94 2.53 -5.49 -9.38
CA PRO A 94 3.02 -4.16 -9.05
C PRO A 94 1.90 -3.30 -8.45
N ALA A 95 2.23 -2.48 -7.45
CA ALA A 95 1.24 -1.59 -6.83
C ALA A 95 0.71 -0.57 -7.84
N TYR A 96 -0.58 -0.27 -7.76
CA TYR A 96 -1.27 0.69 -8.61
C TYR A 96 -2.27 1.49 -7.77
N ASP A 97 -2.78 2.59 -8.33
CA ASP A 97 -3.73 3.48 -7.65
C ASP A 97 -3.20 4.03 -6.31
N MET A 98 -1.91 4.38 -6.30
CA MET A 98 -1.22 4.93 -5.14
C MET A 98 -1.45 6.44 -5.07
N LEU A 99 -2.51 6.85 -4.37
CA LEU A 99 -2.96 8.24 -4.28
C LEU A 99 -2.95 8.72 -2.83
N SER A 100 -2.42 9.92 -2.58
CA SER A 100 -2.52 10.53 -1.25
C SER A 100 -3.90 11.17 -1.04
N THR A 101 -4.90 10.35 -0.71
CA THR A 101 -6.27 10.83 -0.48
C THR A 101 -6.36 11.80 0.69
N ARG A 102 -5.44 11.69 1.66
CA ARG A 102 -5.36 12.58 2.83
C ARG A 102 -5.03 14.03 2.49
N LEU A 103 -4.41 14.31 1.34
CA LEU A 103 -4.18 15.70 0.91
C LEU A 103 -5.46 16.41 0.50
N VAL A 104 -6.40 15.67 -0.07
CA VAL A 104 -7.64 16.23 -0.63
C VAL A 104 -8.83 16.06 0.30
N ILE A 105 -8.80 15.06 1.18
CA ILE A 105 -9.85 14.78 2.17
C ILE A 105 -9.32 15.11 3.57
N PRO A 106 -9.76 16.24 4.17
CA PRO A 106 -9.33 16.64 5.50
C PRO A 106 -9.69 15.62 6.59
N GLU A 107 -8.86 15.52 7.62
CA GLU A 107 -9.07 14.58 8.75
C GLU A 107 -10.39 14.82 9.51
N LYS A 108 -10.91 16.04 9.48
CA LYS A 108 -12.21 16.40 10.06
C LYS A 108 -13.41 15.74 9.34
N GLU A 109 -13.26 15.40 8.07
CA GLU A 109 -14.31 14.78 7.23
C GLU A 109 -14.19 13.26 7.25
N ASP A 110 -12.96 12.75 7.19
CA ASP A 110 -12.65 11.33 7.36
C ASP A 110 -11.41 11.19 8.22
N ASN A 111 -11.52 10.52 9.36
CA ASN A 111 -10.39 10.34 10.28
C ASN A 111 -9.72 8.97 10.16
N GLU A 112 -10.04 8.18 9.14
CA GLU A 112 -9.43 6.88 8.87
C GLU A 112 -8.05 7.07 8.19
N GLU A 113 -7.02 6.38 8.67
CA GLU A 113 -5.67 6.47 8.09
C GLU A 113 -5.44 5.43 6.98
N MET A 114 -6.31 4.41 6.92
CA MET A 114 -6.34 3.29 5.97
C MET A 114 -7.79 2.87 5.68
N ALA A 115 -8.05 2.42 4.45
CA ALA A 115 -9.37 1.90 4.04
C ALA A 115 -9.71 0.53 4.67
N LEU A 116 -8.73 -0.37 4.73
CA LEU A 116 -8.87 -1.66 5.40
C LEU A 116 -8.39 -1.56 6.84
N THR A 117 -8.98 -2.37 7.72
CA THR A 117 -8.51 -2.43 9.11
C THR A 117 -7.10 -3.03 9.18
N LEU A 118 -6.30 -2.52 10.10
CA LEU A 118 -5.04 -3.07 10.52
C LEU A 118 -5.07 -3.22 12.05
N ASN A 119 -4.78 -4.40 12.57
CA ASN A 119 -4.95 -4.71 13.99
C ASN A 119 -6.36 -4.35 14.51
N GLY A 120 -7.39 -4.58 13.69
CA GLY A 120 -8.80 -4.34 14.02
C GLY A 120 -9.24 -2.88 14.04
N ARG A 121 -8.39 -1.93 13.63
CA ARG A 121 -8.70 -0.49 13.59
C ARG A 121 -8.18 0.15 12.32
N LYS A 122 -8.58 1.39 12.05
CA LYS A 122 -8.18 2.12 10.83
C LYS A 122 -7.36 3.37 11.08
N ARG A 123 -7.04 3.69 12.34
CA ARG A 123 -6.32 4.92 12.71
C ARG A 123 -5.48 4.74 13.97
N ASN A 124 -4.68 5.76 14.27
CA ASN A 124 -3.77 5.82 15.42
C ASN A 124 -2.70 4.72 15.38
N PHE A 125 -2.20 4.39 14.19
CA PHE A 125 -1.11 3.43 14.04
C PHE A 125 0.22 3.95 14.61
N LYS A 126 0.95 3.07 15.29
CA LYS A 126 2.28 3.32 15.86
C LYS A 126 3.23 2.25 15.35
N LEU A 127 4.54 2.46 15.56
CA LEU A 127 5.57 1.49 15.18
C LEU A 127 5.22 0.02 15.52
N ASN A 128 4.76 -0.26 16.74
CA ASN A 128 4.44 -1.62 17.17
C ASN A 128 3.33 -2.28 16.34
N ASP A 129 2.41 -1.50 15.76
CA ASP A 129 1.36 -2.07 14.90
C ASP A 129 1.91 -2.74 13.67
N PHE A 130 2.98 -2.17 13.10
CA PHE A 130 3.65 -2.73 11.92
C PHE A 130 4.48 -3.96 12.29
N TYR A 131 5.02 -4.07 13.50
CA TYR A 131 5.62 -5.32 13.98
C TYR A 131 4.59 -6.43 14.14
N VAL A 132 3.47 -6.14 14.82
CA VAL A 132 2.36 -7.10 14.97
C VAL A 132 1.83 -7.52 13.60
N PHE A 133 1.71 -6.58 12.68
CA PHE A 133 1.28 -6.88 11.31
C PHE A 133 2.27 -7.79 10.58
N GLY A 134 3.57 -7.46 10.62
CA GLY A 134 4.62 -8.27 10.01
C GLY A 134 4.64 -9.71 10.55
N GLU A 135 4.44 -9.89 11.86
CA GLU A 135 4.30 -11.22 12.46
C GLU A 135 3.10 -12.00 11.89
N ARG A 136 1.94 -11.34 11.73
CA ARG A 136 0.76 -11.94 11.09
C ARG A 136 1.00 -12.34 9.64
N LEU A 137 1.89 -11.62 8.96
CA LEU A 137 2.38 -11.93 7.61
C LEU A 137 3.48 -13.00 7.57
N LYS A 138 3.83 -13.63 8.71
CA LYS A 138 4.91 -14.62 8.85
C LYS A 138 6.30 -14.05 8.52
N LEU A 139 6.46 -12.74 8.63
CA LEU A 139 7.77 -12.08 8.52
C LEU A 139 8.51 -12.13 9.85
N THR A 140 9.82 -12.32 9.78
CA THR A 140 10.69 -12.18 10.95
C THR A 140 10.79 -10.71 11.37
N GLU A 141 11.03 -10.47 12.65
CA GLU A 141 11.29 -9.12 13.17
C GLU A 141 12.42 -8.41 12.41
N LYS A 142 13.47 -9.16 12.03
CA LYS A 142 14.59 -8.64 11.22
C LYS A 142 14.14 -8.18 9.83
N GLN A 143 13.24 -8.91 9.17
CA GLN A 143 12.71 -8.48 7.87
C GLN A 143 11.87 -7.20 7.99
N VAL A 144 11.00 -7.14 9.02
CA VAL A 144 10.20 -5.94 9.33
C VAL A 144 11.11 -4.74 9.60
N GLN A 145 12.10 -4.90 10.50
CA GLN A 145 13.06 -3.87 10.84
C GLN A 145 13.85 -3.39 9.61
N ASN A 146 14.32 -4.31 8.77
CA ASN A 146 15.06 -3.97 7.56
C ASN A 146 14.20 -3.17 6.57
N SER A 147 12.95 -3.56 6.40
CA SER A 147 11.97 -2.83 5.58
C SER A 147 11.75 -1.42 6.12
N LEU A 148 11.46 -1.26 7.42
CA LEU A 148 11.27 0.05 8.04
C LEU A 148 12.53 0.93 7.94
N ASN A 149 13.72 0.36 8.15
CA ASN A 149 14.99 1.06 7.98
C ASN A 149 15.23 1.51 6.54
N LYS A 150 14.78 0.73 5.55
CA LYS A 150 14.84 1.12 4.13
C LYS A 150 13.98 2.35 3.88
N PHE A 151 12.79 2.47 4.49
CA PHE A 151 11.97 3.68 4.39
C PHE A 151 12.60 4.89 5.10
N SER A 152 13.04 4.73 6.36
CA SER A 152 13.70 5.82 7.12
C SER A 152 14.89 6.41 6.34
N LYS A 153 15.77 5.55 5.78
CA LYS A 153 16.94 6.00 4.98
C LYS A 153 16.61 6.75 3.69
N GLN A 154 15.39 6.62 3.17
CA GLN A 154 14.96 7.29 1.94
C GLN A 154 14.04 8.47 2.20
N LEU A 155 13.71 8.76 3.47
CA LEU A 155 12.75 9.80 3.84
C LEU A 155 13.11 11.15 3.23
N ASP A 156 14.35 11.62 3.39
CA ASP A 156 14.82 12.88 2.82
C ASP A 156 14.68 12.92 1.29
N LYS A 157 14.97 11.80 0.62
CA LYS A 157 14.82 11.73 -0.84
C LYS A 157 13.37 11.81 -1.26
N VAL A 158 12.45 11.22 -0.51
CA VAL A 158 11.01 11.29 -0.79
C VAL A 158 10.52 12.72 -0.57
N LEU A 159 10.93 13.39 0.51
CA LEU A 159 10.56 14.78 0.77
C LEU A 159 11.05 15.71 -0.35
N ASN A 160 12.30 15.53 -0.80
CA ASN A 160 12.82 16.24 -1.96
C ASN A 160 12.08 15.87 -3.26
N PHE A 161 11.63 14.62 -3.39
CA PHE A 161 10.89 14.18 -4.58
C PHE A 161 9.54 14.90 -4.72
N VAL A 162 8.88 15.23 -3.59
CA VAL A 162 7.63 16.02 -3.58
C VAL A 162 7.82 17.40 -4.23
N ASP A 163 9.01 17.99 -4.12
CA ASP A 163 9.29 19.31 -4.72
C ASP A 163 9.27 19.31 -6.23
N PHE A 164 9.56 18.17 -6.86
CA PHE A 164 9.51 18.00 -8.32
C PHE A 164 8.11 17.69 -8.85
N SER A 165 7.11 17.54 -7.98
CA SER A 165 5.73 17.28 -8.39
C SER A 165 5.02 18.51 -8.97
N PHE A 166 3.91 18.27 -9.66
CA PHE A 166 2.99 19.30 -10.18
C PHE A 166 2.01 19.85 -9.13
N LEU A 167 2.17 19.48 -7.85
CA LEU A 167 1.35 20.00 -6.76
C LEU A 167 1.58 21.51 -6.57
N SER A 168 0.56 22.23 -6.08
CA SER A 168 0.74 23.61 -5.63
C SER A 168 1.72 23.66 -4.43
N ALA A 169 2.29 24.84 -4.16
CA ALA A 169 3.18 25.03 -3.02
C ALA A 169 2.54 24.55 -1.70
N ASP A 170 1.30 24.94 -1.45
CA ASP A 170 0.56 24.54 -0.25
C ASP A 170 0.38 23.02 -0.14
N PHE A 171 0.09 22.34 -1.25
CA PHE A 171 -0.02 20.87 -1.26
C PHE A 171 1.32 20.18 -1.10
N LYS A 172 2.43 20.73 -1.61
CA LYS A 172 3.77 20.19 -1.39
C LYS A 172 4.12 20.23 0.09
N GLU A 173 3.93 21.38 0.74
CA GLU A 173 4.20 21.54 2.17
C GLU A 173 3.29 20.64 3.02
N SER A 174 1.98 20.63 2.74
CA SER A 174 1.04 19.74 3.42
C SER A 174 1.41 18.26 3.27
N TYR A 175 1.92 17.85 2.11
CA TYR A 175 2.32 16.47 1.87
C TYR A 175 3.61 16.09 2.58
N LYS A 176 4.61 16.96 2.57
CA LYS A 176 5.84 16.76 3.34
C LYS A 176 5.54 16.66 4.83
N GLU A 177 4.73 17.57 5.37
CA GLU A 177 4.31 17.54 6.78
C GLU A 177 3.59 16.23 7.13
N LEU A 178 2.68 15.77 6.27
CA LEU A 178 1.97 14.51 6.47
C LEU A 178 2.93 13.33 6.54
N ILE A 179 3.85 13.23 5.58
CA ILE A 179 4.86 12.16 5.52
C ILE A 179 5.75 12.22 6.77
N GLN A 180 6.23 13.40 7.16
CA GLN A 180 7.07 13.60 8.35
C GLN A 180 6.34 13.19 9.63
N LYS A 181 5.13 13.68 9.88
CA LYS A 181 4.32 13.33 11.07
C LYS A 181 4.07 11.83 11.16
N ARG A 182 3.85 11.15 10.02
CA ARG A 182 3.67 9.68 9.99
C ARG A 182 4.99 8.94 10.18
N ALA A 183 6.09 9.44 9.62
CA ALA A 183 7.43 8.89 9.82
C ALA A 183 7.88 8.96 11.29
N GLU A 184 7.64 10.09 11.97
CA GLU A 184 7.91 10.26 13.41
C GLU A 184 7.19 9.21 14.27
N ARG A 185 5.96 8.85 13.91
CA ARG A 185 5.19 7.78 14.61
C ARG A 185 5.80 6.40 14.43
N LEU A 186 6.58 6.20 13.37
CA LEU A 186 7.37 4.99 13.13
C LEU A 186 8.79 5.09 13.67
N LYS A 187 9.14 6.20 14.35
CA LYS A 187 10.48 6.48 14.89
C LYS A 187 11.57 6.47 13.83
N PHE A 188 11.24 7.00 12.65
CA PHE A 188 12.18 7.17 11.55
C PHE A 188 13.19 8.27 11.82
#